data_AF-A0A926MGC2-F1
#
_entry.id   AF-A0A926MGC2-F1
#
_cell.length_a   1.000
_cell.length_b   1.000
_cell.length_c   1.000
_cell.angle_alpha   90.00
_cell.angle_beta   90.00
_cell.angle_gamma   90.00
#
_symmetry.space_group_name_H-M   'P 1'
#
loop_
_entity.id
_entity.type
_entity.pdbx_description
1 polymer ?
#
loop_
_entity_poly.entity_id
_entity_poly.type
_entity_poly.pdbx_seq_one_letter_code
_entity_poly.pdbx_strand_id
1 'polypeptide(L)'
;MNTWQYENLFYLTSDKKRILKLLDHYEIYKKILNIKGDIIECGVFKGASLIRFLTFRDLIEKKNKRKVIGFDAFGKFPHPKKEYRNNKADKVFAKRHDNNIGLGISVKLLKKYLKKKDLTNYDLVKGDVLKTLPNYLTKNKKLKISLLHLDLDVYEPTRFVLNTLYKYVSKNGIVLIDDYTHIKGATLAIDEFIKKNKLKVYKVSKNGRPYYFQKK
;
A
#
# COMPACT_ATOMS: atom_id res chain seq x y z
N MET A 1 -26.00 -7.36 -9.84
CA MET A 1 -26.24 -6.84 -8.48
C MET A 1 -26.22 -5.33 -8.47
N ASN A 2 -27.15 -4.70 -7.73
CA ASN A 2 -27.18 -3.27 -7.48
C ASN A 2 -26.28 -2.88 -6.29
N THR A 3 -26.09 -1.57 -6.02
CA THR A 3 -25.22 -1.08 -4.95
C THR A 3 -25.63 -1.61 -3.57
N TRP A 4 -26.93 -1.60 -3.27
CA TRP A 4 -27.47 -2.09 -2.00
C TRP A 4 -27.19 -3.57 -1.77
N GLN A 5 -27.26 -4.40 -2.83
CA GLN A 5 -26.92 -5.81 -2.73
C GLN A 5 -25.44 -6.02 -2.42
N TYR A 6 -24.53 -5.24 -3.03
CA TYR A 6 -23.10 -5.34 -2.71
C TYR A 6 -22.80 -4.95 -1.26
N GLU A 7 -23.42 -3.87 -0.80
CA GLU A 7 -23.26 -3.40 0.58
C GLU A 7 -23.76 -4.43 1.59
N ASN A 8 -25.00 -4.88 1.44
CA ASN A 8 -25.57 -5.88 2.34
C ASN A 8 -24.78 -7.19 2.31
N LEU A 9 -24.42 -7.71 1.14
CA LEU A 9 -23.60 -8.93 1.09
C LEU A 9 -22.23 -8.74 1.72
N PHE A 10 -21.58 -7.57 1.56
CA PHE A 10 -20.32 -7.31 2.24
C PHE A 10 -20.46 -7.39 3.77
N TYR A 11 -21.46 -6.72 4.35
CA TYR A 11 -21.65 -6.74 5.80
C TYR A 11 -22.14 -8.09 6.33
N LEU A 12 -22.97 -8.81 5.56
CA LEU A 12 -23.52 -10.11 5.97
C LEU A 12 -22.50 -11.25 5.87
N THR A 13 -21.53 -11.18 4.95
CA THR A 13 -20.66 -12.33 4.62
C THR A 13 -19.17 -12.10 4.85
N SER A 14 -18.71 -10.85 4.96
CA SER A 14 -17.28 -10.60 5.13
C SER A 14 -16.79 -10.85 6.55
N ASP A 15 -15.57 -11.38 6.67
CA ASP A 15 -14.92 -11.51 7.98
C ASP A 15 -14.72 -10.14 8.64
N LYS A 16 -14.99 -10.04 9.95
CA LYS A 16 -14.85 -8.81 10.75
C LYS A 16 -13.49 -8.10 10.61
N LYS A 17 -12.43 -8.83 10.27
CA LYS A 17 -11.09 -8.26 9.99
C LYS A 17 -11.10 -7.32 8.77
N ARG A 18 -12.05 -7.46 7.84
CA ARG A 18 -12.22 -6.52 6.72
C ARG A 18 -12.67 -5.15 7.20
N ILE A 19 -13.60 -5.11 8.15
CA ILE A 19 -14.04 -3.88 8.82
C ILE A 19 -12.89 -3.31 9.65
N LEU A 20 -12.17 -4.15 10.42
CA LEU A 20 -11.03 -3.67 11.20
C LEU A 20 -9.94 -3.05 10.32
N LYS A 21 -9.61 -3.67 9.17
CA LYS A 21 -8.63 -3.10 8.21
C LYS A 21 -9.12 -1.77 7.62
N LEU A 22 -10.42 -1.60 7.39
CA LEU A 22 -11.00 -0.30 6.98
C LEU A 22 -10.77 0.76 8.07
N LEU A 23 -11.07 0.44 9.33
CA LEU A 23 -10.90 1.34 10.47
C LEU A 23 -9.42 1.68 10.71
N ASP A 24 -8.52 0.70 10.66
CA ASP A 24 -7.08 0.91 10.80
C ASP A 24 -6.55 1.89 9.75
N HIS A 25 -6.96 1.72 8.48
CA HIS A 25 -6.57 2.64 7.41
C HIS A 25 -7.10 4.06 7.63
N TYR A 26 -8.32 4.18 8.17
CA TYR A 26 -8.92 5.48 8.50
C TYR A 26 -8.19 6.17 9.66
N GLU A 27 -7.84 5.45 10.71
CA GLU A 27 -7.06 5.97 11.85
C GLU A 27 -5.68 6.47 11.39
N ILE A 28 -5.02 5.75 10.48
CA ILE A 28 -3.78 6.20 9.88
C ILE A 28 -3.99 7.44 9.00
N TYR A 29 -5.06 7.47 8.21
CA TYR A 29 -5.37 8.63 7.38
C TYR A 29 -5.56 9.90 8.21
N LYS A 30 -6.29 9.84 9.33
CA LYS A 30 -6.49 11.00 10.21
C LYS A 30 -5.17 11.60 10.71
N LYS A 31 -4.16 10.77 10.99
CA LYS A 31 -2.85 11.22 11.47
C LYS A 31 -2.08 12.05 10.44
N ILE A 32 -2.41 11.97 9.15
CA ILE A 32 -1.70 12.68 8.07
C ILE A 32 -2.40 13.95 7.58
N LEU A 33 -3.54 14.32 8.17
CA LEU A 33 -4.35 15.47 7.72
C LEU A 33 -3.55 16.77 7.66
N ASN A 34 -2.76 17.06 8.70
CA ASN A 34 -1.94 18.28 8.79
C ASN A 34 -0.54 18.14 8.19
N ILE A 35 -0.25 17.02 7.51
CA ILE A 35 1.07 16.69 6.98
C ILE A 35 1.06 16.92 5.46
N LYS A 36 1.95 17.79 4.99
CA LYS A 36 2.13 18.04 3.55
C LYS A 36 2.71 16.81 2.87
N GLY A 37 2.13 16.41 1.75
CA GLY A 37 2.65 15.35 0.88
C GLY A 37 1.55 14.44 0.36
N ASP A 38 1.87 13.72 -0.70
CA ASP A 38 1.00 12.75 -1.34
C ASP A 38 0.96 11.42 -0.57
N ILE A 39 0.03 10.56 -0.95
CA ILE A 39 -0.06 9.18 -0.47
C ILE A 39 0.55 8.28 -1.53
N ILE A 40 1.49 7.42 -1.14
CA ILE A 40 2.05 6.39 -2.01
C ILE A 40 1.70 5.02 -1.45
N GLU A 41 1.10 4.18 -2.29
CA GLU A 41 0.88 2.77 -2.03
C GLU A 41 1.75 1.93 -2.96
N CYS A 42 2.48 0.97 -2.40
CA CYS A 42 3.22 -0.03 -3.14
C CYS A 42 2.63 -1.40 -2.83
N GLY A 43 1.99 -2.01 -3.84
CA GLY A 43 1.08 -3.13 -3.67
C GLY A 43 -0.38 -2.66 -3.63
N VAL A 44 -1.00 -2.53 -4.81
CA VAL A 44 -2.40 -2.10 -4.98
C VAL A 44 -3.33 -3.32 -5.02
N PHE A 45 -2.84 -4.45 -5.54
CA PHE A 45 -3.58 -5.71 -5.70
C PHE A 45 -4.95 -5.54 -6.36
N LYS A 46 -6.06 -5.59 -5.60
CA LYS A 46 -7.44 -5.42 -6.10
C LYS A 46 -7.94 -3.97 -6.03
N GLY A 47 -7.13 -3.04 -5.53
CA GLY A 47 -7.42 -1.60 -5.45
C GLY A 47 -8.23 -1.15 -4.23
N ALA A 48 -8.50 -2.04 -3.27
CA ALA A 48 -9.41 -1.72 -2.16
C ALA A 48 -8.88 -0.61 -1.24
N SER A 49 -7.58 -0.63 -0.92
CA SER A 49 -6.92 0.38 -0.09
C SER A 49 -6.72 1.70 -0.84
N LEU A 50 -6.29 1.67 -2.10
CA LEU A 50 -6.26 2.84 -2.98
C LEU A 50 -7.61 3.57 -3.04
N ILE A 51 -8.71 2.82 -3.26
CA ILE A 51 -10.07 3.36 -3.27
C ILE A 51 -10.43 3.94 -1.90
N ARG A 52 -10.08 3.28 -0.79
CA ARG A 52 -10.29 3.81 0.56
C ARG A 52 -9.59 5.14 0.76
N PHE A 53 -8.29 5.24 0.45
CA PHE A 53 -7.53 6.47 0.65
C PHE A 53 -8.05 7.63 -0.19
N LEU A 54 -8.42 7.38 -1.46
CA LEU A 54 -9.08 8.40 -2.30
C LEU A 54 -10.46 8.80 -1.74
N THR A 55 -11.24 7.84 -1.26
CA THR A 55 -12.55 8.11 -0.65
C THR A 55 -12.41 8.92 0.63
N PHE A 56 -11.47 8.58 1.51
CA PHE A 56 -11.19 9.36 2.72
C PHE A 56 -10.79 10.79 2.37
N ARG A 57 -9.88 10.98 1.40
CA ARG A 57 -9.52 12.32 0.92
C ARG A 57 -10.74 13.14 0.54
N ASP A 58 -11.65 12.59 -0.24
CA ASP A 58 -12.80 13.35 -0.74
C ASP A 58 -13.90 13.54 0.33
N LEU A 59 -13.94 12.70 1.37
CA LEU A 59 -14.90 12.82 2.48
C LEU A 59 -14.45 13.78 3.60
N ILE A 60 -13.14 13.81 3.92
CA ILE A 60 -12.62 14.54 5.09
C ILE A 60 -11.57 15.59 4.74
N GLU A 61 -11.23 15.75 3.47
CA GLU A 61 -10.42 16.87 2.96
C GLU A 61 -11.09 17.53 1.75
N LYS A 62 -10.49 18.61 1.25
CA LYS A 62 -10.90 19.18 -0.04
C LYS A 62 -10.61 18.19 -1.17
N LYS A 63 -11.55 18.04 -2.12
CA LYS A 63 -11.33 17.22 -3.32
C LYS A 63 -10.00 17.55 -3.97
N ASN A 64 -9.25 16.53 -4.36
CA ASN A 64 -7.90 16.64 -4.95
C ASN A 64 -6.82 17.27 -4.06
N LYS A 65 -7.01 17.45 -2.74
CA LYS A 65 -6.03 18.05 -1.83
C LYS A 65 -4.63 17.44 -1.90
N ARG A 66 -4.55 16.12 -2.04
CA ARG A 66 -3.32 15.35 -2.20
C ARG A 66 -3.52 14.27 -3.26
N LYS A 67 -2.44 13.91 -3.96
CA LYS A 67 -2.45 12.82 -4.93
C LYS A 67 -2.35 11.47 -4.20
N VAL A 68 -2.99 10.44 -4.75
CA VAL A 68 -2.79 9.04 -4.33
C VAL A 68 -2.12 8.27 -5.47
N ILE A 69 -0.93 7.72 -5.23
CA ILE A 69 -0.09 7.08 -6.24
C ILE A 69 0.03 5.59 -5.90
N GLY A 70 -0.43 4.73 -6.80
CA GLY A 70 -0.36 3.27 -6.64
C GLY A 70 0.67 2.63 -7.57
N PHE A 71 1.66 1.94 -7.00
CA PHE A 71 2.63 1.11 -7.73
C PHE A 71 2.25 -0.37 -7.62
N ASP A 72 2.06 -1.04 -8.75
CA ASP A 72 1.73 -2.47 -8.79
C ASP A 72 2.05 -3.08 -10.16
N ALA A 73 2.14 -4.40 -10.24
CA ALA A 73 2.19 -5.11 -11.51
C ALA A 73 0.86 -5.02 -12.29
N PHE A 74 -0.27 -4.80 -11.59
CA PHE A 74 -1.64 -4.82 -12.08
C PHE A 74 -1.94 -6.09 -12.89
N GLY A 75 -1.59 -7.24 -12.32
CA GLY A 75 -1.64 -8.54 -12.97
C GLY A 75 -1.00 -9.62 -12.09
N LYS A 76 -0.19 -10.49 -12.70
CA LYS A 76 0.53 -11.57 -12.00
C LYS A 76 1.49 -11.02 -10.96
N PHE A 77 1.63 -11.74 -9.84
CA PHE A 77 2.59 -11.39 -8.81
C PHE A 77 4.03 -11.47 -9.36
N PRO A 78 4.90 -10.48 -9.13
CA PRO A 78 6.27 -10.53 -9.61
C PRO A 78 7.03 -11.71 -9.00
N HIS A 79 7.62 -12.57 -9.84
CA HIS A 79 8.42 -13.68 -9.32
C HIS A 79 9.80 -13.18 -8.85
N PRO A 80 10.23 -13.53 -7.61
CA PRO A 80 11.55 -13.18 -7.12
C PRO A 80 12.66 -13.77 -8.00
N LYS A 81 13.69 -12.96 -8.30
CA LYS A 81 14.86 -13.41 -9.07
C LYS A 81 15.74 -14.36 -8.24
N LYS A 82 16.59 -15.14 -8.90
CA LYS A 82 17.47 -16.15 -8.26
C LYS A 82 18.36 -15.52 -7.16
N GLU A 83 18.86 -14.32 -7.44
CA GLU A 83 19.81 -13.55 -6.62
C GLU A 83 19.21 -12.88 -5.38
N TYR A 84 17.88 -12.86 -5.23
CA TYR A 84 17.25 -12.16 -4.12
C TYR A 84 17.44 -12.90 -2.79
N ARG A 85 17.58 -12.15 -1.71
CA ARG A 85 17.57 -12.73 -0.37
C ARG A 85 16.17 -13.26 -0.05
N ASN A 86 16.08 -14.29 0.79
CA ASN A 86 14.82 -14.98 1.14
C ASN A 86 14.06 -15.62 -0.06
N ASN A 87 14.72 -15.73 -1.22
CA ASN A 87 14.10 -16.15 -2.48
C ASN A 87 13.34 -17.47 -2.44
N LYS A 88 13.82 -18.49 -1.70
CA LYS A 88 13.09 -19.77 -1.58
C LYS A 88 11.68 -19.57 -1.01
N ALA A 89 11.55 -18.83 0.09
CA ALA A 89 10.26 -18.56 0.73
C ALA A 89 9.40 -17.62 -0.14
N ASP A 90 9.99 -16.58 -0.71
CA ASP A 90 9.26 -15.60 -1.53
C ASP A 90 8.75 -16.22 -2.85
N LYS A 91 9.47 -17.19 -3.44
CA LYS A 91 8.99 -17.94 -4.62
C LYS A 91 7.79 -18.82 -4.29
N VAL A 92 7.82 -19.50 -3.14
CA VAL A 92 6.69 -20.30 -2.67
C VAL A 92 5.47 -19.41 -2.45
N PHE A 93 5.67 -18.24 -1.84
CA PHE A 93 4.62 -17.24 -1.66
C PHE A 93 4.04 -16.78 -3.01
N ALA A 94 4.88 -16.32 -3.94
CA ALA A 94 4.45 -15.82 -5.24
C ALA A 94 3.64 -16.87 -6.03
N LYS A 95 4.08 -18.14 -6.04
CA LYS A 95 3.35 -19.23 -6.70
C LYS A 95 1.99 -19.50 -6.04
N ARG A 96 1.92 -19.48 -4.70
CA ARG A 96 0.68 -19.67 -3.96
C ARG A 96 -0.28 -18.49 -4.14
N HIS A 97 0.25 -17.27 -4.21
CA HIS A 97 -0.54 -16.05 -4.37
C HIS A 97 -1.39 -16.10 -5.64
N ASP A 98 -0.75 -16.31 -6.80
CA ASP A 98 -1.47 -16.31 -8.08
C ASP A 98 -2.49 -17.46 -8.19
N ASN A 99 -2.18 -18.63 -7.62
CA ASN A 99 -3.07 -19.81 -7.70
C ASN A 99 -4.26 -19.74 -6.73
N ASN A 100 -4.07 -19.21 -5.52
CA ASN A 100 -5.08 -19.30 -4.46
C ASN A 100 -5.77 -17.95 -4.16
N ILE A 101 -5.06 -16.84 -4.33
CA ILE A 101 -5.54 -15.48 -4.02
C ILE A 101 -5.96 -14.77 -5.33
N GLY A 102 -5.27 -15.09 -6.43
CA GLY A 102 -5.57 -14.64 -7.78
C GLY A 102 -4.80 -13.39 -8.20
N LEU A 103 -5.02 -12.99 -9.45
CA LEU A 103 -4.29 -11.89 -10.09
C LEU A 103 -4.69 -10.51 -9.55
N GLY A 104 -3.77 -9.54 -9.56
CA GLY A 104 -4.09 -8.14 -9.36
C GLY A 104 -5.11 -7.60 -10.38
N ILE A 105 -5.84 -6.56 -9.99
CA ILE A 105 -6.78 -5.87 -10.88
C ILE A 105 -6.02 -5.24 -12.06
N SER A 106 -6.59 -5.27 -13.26
CA SER A 106 -5.99 -4.55 -14.38
C SER A 106 -6.18 -3.03 -14.22
N VAL A 107 -5.21 -2.25 -14.72
CA VAL A 107 -5.31 -0.77 -14.73
C VAL A 107 -6.60 -0.31 -15.42
N LYS A 108 -6.99 -0.94 -16.53
CA LYS A 108 -8.22 -0.61 -17.27
C LYS A 108 -9.46 -0.76 -16.39
N LEU A 109 -9.57 -1.88 -15.67
CA LEU A 109 -10.71 -2.15 -14.81
C LEU A 109 -10.71 -1.24 -13.58
N LEU A 110 -9.56 -1.00 -12.94
CA LEU A 110 -9.46 -0.08 -11.81
C LEU A 110 -9.84 1.35 -12.21
N LYS A 111 -9.36 1.85 -13.36
CA LYS A 111 -9.76 3.16 -13.92
C LYS A 111 -11.27 3.27 -14.17
N LYS A 112 -11.92 2.19 -14.61
CA LYS A 112 -13.38 2.15 -14.77
C LYS A 112 -14.09 2.39 -13.43
N TYR A 113 -13.65 1.76 -12.35
CA TYR A 113 -14.24 1.95 -11.03
C TYR A 113 -13.93 3.31 -10.42
N LEU A 114 -12.69 3.81 -10.58
CA LEU A 114 -12.30 5.16 -10.17
C LEU A 114 -13.18 6.22 -10.84
N LYS A 115 -13.38 6.11 -12.16
CA LYS A 115 -14.29 6.97 -12.92
C LYS A 115 -15.73 6.86 -12.43
N LYS A 116 -16.23 5.64 -12.21
CA LYS A 116 -17.60 5.41 -11.71
C LYS A 116 -17.84 6.06 -10.34
N LYS A 117 -16.79 6.17 -9.50
CA LYS A 117 -16.86 6.79 -8.17
C LYS A 117 -16.46 8.27 -8.17
N ASP A 118 -16.22 8.88 -9.33
CA ASP A 118 -15.74 10.28 -9.44
C ASP A 118 -14.48 10.58 -8.59
N LEU A 119 -13.61 9.57 -8.43
CA LEU A 119 -12.35 9.72 -7.69
C LEU A 119 -11.27 10.20 -8.66
N THR A 120 -10.66 11.35 -8.37
CA THR A 120 -9.66 12.02 -9.23
C THR A 120 -8.31 12.23 -8.52
N ASN A 121 -7.34 12.89 -9.19
CA ASN A 121 -5.98 13.17 -8.69
C ASN A 121 -5.28 11.92 -8.13
N TYR A 122 -5.05 10.95 -9.01
CA TYR A 122 -4.33 9.71 -8.72
C TYR A 122 -3.40 9.35 -9.87
N ASP A 123 -2.35 8.60 -9.57
CA ASP A 123 -1.50 7.93 -10.58
C ASP A 123 -1.53 6.42 -10.34
N LEU A 124 -1.63 5.64 -11.42
CA LEU A 124 -1.48 4.17 -11.39
C LEU A 124 -0.24 3.81 -12.19
N VAL A 125 0.82 3.40 -11.50
CA VAL A 125 2.13 3.12 -12.09
C VAL A 125 2.28 1.61 -12.26
N LYS A 126 2.03 1.13 -13.47
CA LYS A 126 2.09 -0.30 -13.79
C LYS A 126 3.50 -0.79 -14.06
N GLY A 127 3.91 -1.85 -13.36
CA GLY A 127 5.10 -2.63 -13.64
C GLY A 127 5.86 -3.04 -12.39
N ASP A 128 7.03 -3.64 -12.58
CA ASP A 128 7.95 -3.97 -11.51
C ASP A 128 8.41 -2.68 -10.81
N VAL A 129 8.12 -2.56 -9.51
CA VAL A 129 8.44 -1.37 -8.71
C VAL A 129 9.93 -1.06 -8.69
N LEU A 130 10.80 -2.07 -8.85
CA LEU A 130 12.25 -1.89 -8.94
C LEU A 130 12.66 -1.07 -10.17
N LYS A 131 11.84 -1.08 -11.24
CA LYS A 131 12.05 -0.32 -12.47
C LYS A 131 11.21 0.95 -12.52
N THR A 132 9.95 0.85 -12.12
CA THR A 132 8.99 1.95 -12.29
C THR A 132 9.18 3.06 -11.27
N LEU A 133 9.59 2.75 -10.03
CA LEU A 133 9.79 3.75 -9.00
C LEU A 133 10.95 4.71 -9.34
N PRO A 134 12.16 4.25 -9.74
CA PRO A 134 13.21 5.16 -10.20
C PRO A 134 12.74 6.11 -11.31
N ASN A 135 12.06 5.57 -12.33
CA ASN A 135 11.54 6.35 -13.45
C ASN A 135 10.46 7.36 -13.02
N TYR A 136 9.67 7.03 -11.99
CA TYR A 136 8.71 7.97 -11.44
C TYR A 136 9.40 9.12 -10.69
N LEU A 137 10.45 8.81 -9.91
CA LEU A 137 11.20 9.80 -9.14
C LEU A 137 12.01 10.76 -10.00
N THR A 138 12.54 10.33 -11.16
CA THR A 138 13.23 11.23 -12.08
C THR A 138 12.31 12.34 -12.60
N LYS A 139 11.03 12.01 -12.81
CA LYS A 139 9.98 12.94 -13.26
C LYS A 139 9.38 13.77 -12.11
N ASN A 140 9.52 13.32 -10.86
CA ASN A 140 8.87 13.91 -9.69
C ASN A 140 9.89 14.25 -8.57
N LYS A 141 10.91 15.04 -8.90
CA LYS A 141 12.02 15.36 -7.97
C LYS A 141 11.60 16.06 -6.66
N LYS A 142 10.47 16.77 -6.66
CA LYS A 142 9.92 17.51 -5.50
C LYS A 142 8.91 16.71 -4.67
N LEU A 143 8.84 15.39 -4.87
CA LEU A 143 7.92 14.52 -4.17
C LEU A 143 8.03 14.68 -2.64
N LYS A 144 6.89 14.81 -1.98
CA LYS A 144 6.75 14.72 -0.53
C LYS A 144 5.68 13.70 -0.22
N ILE A 145 5.91 12.85 0.77
CA ILE A 145 5.01 11.75 1.12
C ILE A 145 4.48 11.98 2.53
N SER A 146 3.16 12.10 2.67
CA SER A 146 2.52 12.17 3.97
C SER A 146 2.21 10.76 4.52
N LEU A 147 1.88 9.83 3.64
CA LEU A 147 1.66 8.41 3.94
C LEU A 147 2.35 7.53 2.89
N LEU A 148 3.25 6.67 3.33
CA LEU A 148 3.81 5.57 2.55
C LEU A 148 3.20 4.25 3.03
N HIS A 149 2.39 3.60 2.20
CA HIS A 149 1.76 2.31 2.46
C HIS A 149 2.53 1.18 1.75
N LEU A 150 3.05 0.22 2.52
CA LEU A 150 3.84 -0.92 2.06
C LEU A 150 3.02 -2.22 2.18
N ASP A 151 2.65 -2.79 1.04
CA ASP A 151 1.82 -4.02 0.90
C ASP A 151 2.38 -4.91 -0.23
N LEU A 152 3.69 -5.17 -0.19
CA LEU A 152 4.44 -5.86 -1.27
C LEU A 152 4.69 -7.35 -0.98
N ASP A 153 4.39 -7.82 0.24
CA ASP A 153 4.63 -9.15 0.82
C ASP A 153 6.11 -9.63 0.85
N VAL A 154 6.86 -9.48 -0.23
CA VAL A 154 8.18 -10.08 -0.45
C VAL A 154 9.34 -9.14 -0.08
N TYR A 155 10.51 -9.72 0.20
CA TYR A 155 11.65 -9.01 0.79
C TYR A 155 12.20 -7.90 -0.12
N GLU A 156 12.61 -8.24 -1.34
CA GLU A 156 13.42 -7.33 -2.16
C GLU A 156 12.65 -6.06 -2.57
N PRO A 157 11.42 -6.14 -3.12
CA PRO A 157 10.59 -4.97 -3.35
C PRO A 157 10.35 -4.13 -2.09
N THR A 158 10.04 -4.76 -0.95
CA THR A 158 9.78 -4.05 0.31
C THR A 158 11.01 -3.27 0.76
N ARG A 159 12.18 -3.92 0.78
CA ARG A 159 13.46 -3.31 1.12
C ARG A 159 13.79 -2.15 0.18
N PHE A 160 13.65 -2.37 -1.12
CA PHE A 160 13.99 -1.37 -2.13
C PHE A 160 13.10 -0.13 -2.00
N VAL A 161 11.77 -0.32 -1.95
CA VAL A 161 10.80 0.77 -1.84
C VAL A 161 11.03 1.56 -0.56
N LEU A 162 11.17 0.87 0.58
CA LEU A 162 11.34 1.54 1.87
C LEU A 162 12.64 2.37 1.91
N ASN A 163 13.77 1.80 1.48
CA ASN A 163 15.04 2.53 1.42
C ASN A 163 15.01 3.71 0.43
N THR A 164 14.29 3.57 -0.68
CA THR A 164 14.21 4.60 -1.72
C THR A 164 13.28 5.74 -1.33
N LEU A 165 12.10 5.43 -0.77
CA LEU A 165 11.04 6.41 -0.52
C LEU A 165 11.12 7.08 0.84
N TYR A 166 11.75 6.47 1.86
CA TYR A 166 11.76 7.02 3.21
C TYR A 166 12.33 8.45 3.29
N LYS A 167 13.31 8.79 2.44
CA LYS A 167 13.86 10.16 2.38
C LYS A 167 12.82 11.20 1.94
N TYR A 168 11.84 10.82 1.13
CA TYR A 168 10.74 11.68 0.66
C TYR A 168 9.55 11.75 1.63
N VAL A 169 9.48 10.86 2.62
CA VAL A 169 8.48 10.96 3.70
C VAL A 169 8.69 12.28 4.45
N SER A 170 7.63 13.05 4.61
CA SER A 170 7.65 14.32 5.33
C SER A 170 7.92 14.09 6.82
N LYS A 171 8.41 15.13 7.51
CA LYS A 171 8.44 15.13 8.97
C LYS A 171 7.04 14.83 9.51
N ASN A 172 6.95 13.96 10.52
CA ASN A 172 5.72 13.38 11.07
C ASN A 172 4.95 12.46 10.12
N GLY A 173 5.39 12.29 8.87
CA GLY A 173 4.76 11.39 7.91
C GLY A 173 4.79 9.95 8.39
N ILE A 174 3.83 9.16 7.92
CA ILE A 174 3.62 7.79 8.36
C ILE A 174 4.13 6.83 7.30
N VAL A 175 4.82 5.78 7.76
CA VAL A 175 5.01 4.56 6.98
C VAL A 175 4.10 3.49 7.57
N LEU A 176 3.08 3.08 6.82
CA LEU A 176 2.14 2.02 7.13
C LEU A 176 2.59 0.72 6.46
N ILE A 177 2.56 -0.39 7.20
CA ILE A 177 3.10 -1.68 6.81
C ILE A 177 2.00 -2.73 6.98
N ASP A 178 1.57 -3.38 5.90
CA ASP A 178 0.44 -4.33 5.96
C ASP A 178 0.85 -5.71 6.52
N ASP A 179 2.07 -6.16 6.23
CA ASP A 179 2.47 -7.56 6.41
C ASP A 179 3.51 -7.82 7.50
N TYR A 180 3.78 -6.82 8.35
CA TYR A 180 4.75 -6.97 9.42
C TYR A 180 4.34 -8.07 10.39
N THR A 181 5.26 -8.99 10.73
CA THR A 181 5.04 -10.22 11.53
C THR A 181 4.16 -11.30 10.88
N HIS A 182 3.67 -11.07 9.67
CA HIS A 182 2.81 -12.03 8.96
C HIS A 182 3.50 -12.68 7.76
N ILE A 183 4.30 -11.91 7.00
CA ILE A 183 5.06 -12.42 5.87
C ILE A 183 6.55 -12.25 6.14
N LYS A 184 7.30 -13.36 6.05
CA LYS A 184 8.73 -13.39 6.39
C LYS A 184 9.55 -12.41 5.56
N GLY A 185 9.29 -12.32 4.25
CA GLY A 185 10.00 -11.43 3.35
C GLY A 185 9.86 -9.96 3.75
N ALA A 186 8.63 -9.46 3.83
CA ALA A 186 8.33 -8.12 4.32
C ALA A 186 8.92 -7.88 5.72
N THR A 187 8.69 -8.80 6.67
CA THR A 187 9.17 -8.64 8.06
C THR A 187 10.68 -8.44 8.13
N LEU A 188 11.47 -9.25 7.42
CA LEU A 188 12.93 -9.10 7.37
C LEU A 188 13.36 -7.73 6.83
N ALA A 189 12.72 -7.26 5.76
CA ALA A 189 13.04 -5.96 5.16
C ALA A 189 12.73 -4.80 6.11
N ILE A 190 11.62 -4.88 6.85
CA ILE A 190 11.23 -3.90 7.85
C ILE A 190 12.18 -3.93 9.05
N ASP A 191 12.48 -5.11 9.61
CA ASP A 191 13.34 -5.27 10.79
C ASP A 191 14.74 -4.67 10.57
N GLU A 192 15.34 -4.94 9.39
CA GLU A 192 16.62 -4.35 9.02
C GLU A 192 16.55 -2.82 8.97
N PHE A 193 15.47 -2.28 8.40
CA PHE A 193 15.30 -0.84 8.25
C PHE A 193 15.10 -0.15 9.60
N ILE A 194 14.22 -0.67 10.46
CA ILE A 194 13.92 -0.08 11.76
C ILE A 194 15.12 -0.17 12.70
N LYS A 195 15.89 -1.27 12.66
CA LYS A 195 17.13 -1.44 13.43
C LYS A 195 18.18 -0.42 12.99
N LYS A 196 18.41 -0.29 11.69
CA LYS A 196 19.36 0.67 11.12
C LYS A 196 19.02 2.11 11.48
N ASN A 197 17.75 2.48 11.47
CA ASN A 197 17.29 3.85 11.69
C ASN A 197 16.84 4.13 13.14
N LYS A 198 16.99 3.16 14.06
CA LYS A 198 16.54 3.25 15.47
C LYS A 198 15.08 3.71 15.61
N LEU A 199 14.20 3.15 14.77
CA LEU A 199 12.78 3.51 14.72
C LEU A 199 11.95 2.61 15.64
N LYS A 200 10.92 3.19 16.25
CA LYS A 200 9.91 2.45 17.01
C LYS A 200 8.71 2.18 16.13
N VAL A 201 8.28 0.92 16.10
CA VAL A 201 7.11 0.44 15.36
C VAL A 201 5.94 0.28 16.31
N TYR A 202 4.75 0.63 15.84
CA TYR A 202 3.51 0.58 16.58
C TYR A 202 2.49 -0.25 15.81
N LYS A 203 1.68 -1.01 16.53
CA LYS A 203 0.50 -1.64 15.93
C LYS A 203 -0.59 -0.59 15.75
N VAL A 204 -1.34 -0.61 14.66
CA VAL A 204 -2.44 0.36 14.45
C VAL A 204 -3.57 0.10 15.46
N SER A 205 -4.01 -1.15 15.57
CA SER A 205 -4.96 -1.61 16.58
C SER A 205 -4.50 -2.95 17.16
N LYS A 206 -4.89 -3.26 18.41
CA LYS A 206 -4.46 -4.48 19.12
C LYS A 206 -4.66 -5.76 18.31
N ASN A 207 -5.80 -5.85 17.62
CA ASN A 207 -6.20 -7.00 16.80
C ASN A 207 -5.99 -6.78 15.30
N GLY A 208 -5.49 -5.62 14.91
CA GLY A 208 -5.22 -5.26 13.51
C GLY A 208 -4.06 -6.06 12.94
N ARG A 209 -4.00 -6.13 11.61
CA ARG A 209 -2.84 -6.63 10.87
C ARG A 209 -1.76 -5.54 10.72
N PRO A 210 -2.12 -4.29 10.35
CA PRO A 210 -1.10 -3.32 10.00
C PRO A 210 -0.32 -2.78 11.20
N TYR A 211 0.94 -2.46 10.93
CA TYR A 211 1.84 -1.72 11.81
C TYR A 211 2.26 -0.42 11.15
N TYR A 212 2.75 0.53 11.92
CA TYR A 212 3.27 1.78 11.37
C TYR A 212 4.43 2.31 12.20
N PHE A 213 5.22 3.18 11.59
CA PHE A 213 6.11 4.08 12.31
C PHE A 213 6.00 5.48 11.74
N GLN A 214 6.36 6.46 12.56
CA GLN A 214 6.32 7.88 12.23
C GLN A 214 7.73 8.41 12.02
N LYS A 215 7.95 9.12 10.91
CA LYS A 215 9.23 9.81 10.66
C LYS A 215 9.34 11.03 11.57
N LYS A 216 10.44 11.11 12.33
CA LYS A 216 10.74 12.24 13.22
C LYS A 216 11.23 13.47 12.47
#